data_AF-A0A0L1L081-F1
#
_entry.id   AF-A0A0L1L081-F1
#
_cell.length_a   1.000
_cell.length_b   1.000
_cell.length_c   1.000
_cell.angle_alpha   90.00
_cell.angle_beta   90.00
_cell.angle_gamma   90.00
#
_symmetry.space_group_name_H-M   'P 1'
#
loop_
_entity.id
_entity.type
_entity.pdbx_description
1 polymer ?
#
loop_
_entity_poly.entity_id
_entity_poly.type
_entity_poly.pdbx_seq_one_letter_code
_entity_poly.pdbx_strand_id
1 'polypeptide(L)'
;MSFSGLKDVSYGGSAVKEIRWNNKGMRGRLNLQFLPPGIEHFDVSDNSIEGPIDFPHLPPQLISLDMSNNNIKQEVVELGELPQTLELMDFTGNEIKRIVSKSTKETIDDPRIWF
;
A
#
# COMPACT_ATOMS: atom_id res chain seq x y z
N MET A 1 -16.82 -12.64 3.25
CA MET A 1 -17.27 -11.48 4.06
C MET A 1 -17.80 -10.44 3.08
N SER A 2 -19.06 -10.00 3.22
CA SER A 2 -19.61 -8.95 2.36
C SER A 2 -19.23 -7.60 2.95
N PHE A 3 -18.53 -6.77 2.19
CA PHE A 3 -18.14 -5.41 2.58
C PHE A 3 -19.22 -4.36 2.19
N SER A 4 -20.37 -4.81 1.67
CA SER A 4 -21.45 -3.94 1.17
C SER A 4 -21.92 -2.95 2.24
N GLY A 5 -21.88 -1.65 1.93
CA GLY A 5 -22.39 -0.57 2.80
C GLY A 5 -21.34 0.20 3.61
N LEU A 6 -20.06 -0.16 3.50
CA LEU A 6 -18.96 0.62 4.06
C LEU A 6 -18.71 1.88 3.22
N LYS A 7 -18.80 3.06 3.84
CA LYS A 7 -18.63 4.36 3.14
C LYS A 7 -17.21 4.60 2.61
N ASP A 8 -16.25 3.86 3.16
CA ASP A 8 -14.84 3.87 2.81
C ASP A 8 -14.46 2.79 1.81
N VAL A 9 -15.42 2.05 1.26
CA VAL A 9 -15.16 1.01 0.25
C VAL A 9 -16.02 1.24 -0.98
N SER A 10 -15.39 1.31 -2.16
CA SER A 10 -16.08 1.45 -3.45
C SER A 10 -16.01 0.16 -4.28
N TYR A 11 -16.97 -0.02 -5.18
CA TYR A 11 -17.15 -1.26 -5.96
C TYR A 11 -17.34 -0.99 -7.44
N GLY A 12 -16.81 -1.91 -8.25
CA GLY A 12 -17.10 -2.05 -9.67
C GLY A 12 -17.76 -3.41 -9.88
N GLY A 13 -19.08 -3.43 -10.07
CA GLY A 13 -19.85 -4.67 -9.98
C GLY A 13 -19.78 -5.27 -8.57
N SER A 14 -19.31 -6.51 -8.45
CA SER A 14 -19.11 -7.18 -7.15
C SER A 14 -17.69 -7.05 -6.59
N ALA A 15 -16.76 -6.48 -7.34
CA ALA A 15 -15.36 -6.35 -6.93
C ALA A 15 -15.14 -5.06 -6.14
N VAL A 16 -14.38 -5.15 -5.03
CA VAL A 16 -13.85 -3.99 -4.32
C VAL A 16 -12.81 -3.31 -5.22
N LYS A 17 -13.00 -2.02 -5.48
CA LYS A 17 -12.10 -1.19 -6.30
C LYS A 17 -11.28 -0.24 -5.48
N GLU A 18 -11.84 0.26 -4.40
CA GLU A 18 -11.16 1.23 -3.56
C GLU A 18 -11.43 0.97 -2.10
N ILE A 19 -10.41 1.14 -1.28
CA ILE A 19 -10.52 1.18 0.18
C ILE A 19 -9.83 2.46 0.65
N ARG A 20 -10.60 3.35 1.30
CA ARG A 20 -10.14 4.61 1.91
C ARG A 20 -10.19 4.52 3.44
N TRP A 21 -9.17 3.91 4.01
CA TRP A 21 -9.00 3.76 5.45
C TRP A 21 -8.03 4.76 6.04
N ASN A 22 -7.84 5.90 5.38
CA ASN A 22 -7.05 6.99 5.92
C ASN A 22 -7.69 7.60 7.17
N ASN A 23 -6.85 8.01 8.13
CA ASN A 23 -7.28 8.67 9.36
C ASN A 23 -8.37 7.89 10.14
N LYS A 24 -8.19 6.59 10.30
CA LYS A 24 -9.11 5.70 11.06
C LYS A 24 -8.58 5.33 12.44
N GLY A 25 -7.37 5.80 12.80
CA GLY A 25 -6.69 5.41 14.03
C GLY A 25 -6.27 3.93 14.03
N MET A 26 -6.06 3.35 12.86
CA MET A 26 -5.59 1.97 12.72
C MET A 26 -4.19 1.82 13.33
N ARG A 27 -3.96 0.69 13.99
CA ARG A 27 -2.72 0.37 14.71
C ARG A 27 -2.29 -1.05 14.40
N GLY A 28 -1.02 -1.35 14.69
CA GLY A 28 -0.44 -2.66 14.46
C GLY A 28 0.00 -2.84 13.01
N ARG A 29 0.18 -4.10 12.60
CA ARG A 29 0.78 -4.45 11.30
C ARG A 29 -0.27 -4.70 10.24
N LEU A 30 0.05 -4.33 9.01
CA LEU A 30 -0.79 -4.55 7.85
C LEU A 30 -0.21 -5.66 6.97
N ASN A 31 -1.03 -6.65 6.62
CA ASN A 31 -0.64 -7.71 5.70
C ASN A 31 -1.30 -7.47 4.33
N LEU A 32 -0.48 -7.08 3.35
CA LEU A 32 -0.92 -6.75 2.00
C LEU A 32 -1.31 -7.97 1.15
N GLN A 33 -1.00 -9.20 1.60
CA GLN A 33 -1.38 -10.44 0.90
C GLN A 33 -2.90 -10.63 0.83
N PHE A 34 -3.65 -10.03 1.75
CA PHE A 34 -5.11 -10.17 1.83
C PHE A 34 -5.87 -9.04 1.15
N LEU A 35 -5.19 -8.22 0.34
CA LEU A 35 -5.88 -7.21 -0.45
C LEU A 35 -6.85 -7.86 -1.43
N PRO A 36 -8.04 -7.26 -1.63
CA PRO A 36 -8.99 -7.76 -2.62
C PRO A 36 -8.33 -7.83 -4.00
N PRO A 37 -8.51 -8.91 -4.78
CA PRO A 37 -7.81 -9.10 -6.05
C PRO A 37 -8.17 -8.07 -7.13
N GLY A 38 -9.32 -7.41 -7.00
CA GLY A 38 -9.79 -6.39 -7.93
C GLY A 38 -9.51 -4.94 -7.50
N ILE A 39 -8.81 -4.74 -6.37
CA ILE A 39 -8.55 -3.40 -5.83
C ILE A 39 -7.64 -2.61 -6.78
N GLU A 40 -7.96 -1.34 -6.96
CA GLU A 40 -7.25 -0.37 -7.78
C GLU A 40 -6.59 0.68 -6.88
N HIS A 41 -7.28 1.13 -5.83
CA HIS A 41 -6.79 2.17 -4.93
C HIS A 41 -6.87 1.70 -3.48
N PHE A 42 -5.74 1.72 -2.78
CA PHE A 42 -5.71 1.43 -1.35
C PHE A 42 -5.01 2.54 -0.59
N ASP A 43 -5.77 3.21 0.27
CA ASP A 43 -5.29 4.32 1.09
C ASP A 43 -5.45 3.98 2.57
N VAL A 44 -4.32 3.88 3.25
CA VAL A 44 -4.21 3.70 4.72
C VAL A 44 -3.36 4.80 5.34
N SER A 45 -3.25 5.94 4.67
CA SER A 45 -2.48 7.09 5.14
C SER A 45 -2.99 7.64 6.48
N ASP A 46 -2.17 8.42 7.16
CA ASP A 46 -2.56 9.11 8.41
C ASP A 46 -3.10 8.15 9.48
N ASN A 47 -2.42 7.03 9.69
CA ASN A 47 -2.75 6.05 10.74
C ASN A 47 -1.53 5.83 11.65
N SER A 48 -1.56 4.79 12.46
CA SER A 48 -0.45 4.36 13.31
C SER A 48 -0.04 2.93 12.97
N ILE A 49 -0.03 2.60 11.67
CA ILE A 49 0.41 1.29 11.18
C ILE A 49 1.90 1.16 11.44
N GLU A 50 2.29 -0.01 11.93
CA GLU A 50 3.66 -0.35 12.30
C GLU A 50 4.26 -1.32 11.29
N GLY A 51 5.59 -1.31 11.20
CA GLY A 51 6.35 -2.27 10.39
C GLY A 51 6.52 -3.65 11.06
N PRO A 52 7.10 -4.62 10.32
CA PRO A 52 7.50 -4.49 8.93
C PRO A 52 6.32 -4.62 7.98
N ILE A 53 6.45 -4.00 6.81
CA ILE A 53 5.62 -4.20 5.62
C ILE A 53 6.43 -4.95 4.57
N ASP A 54 5.77 -5.91 3.95
CA ASP A 54 6.27 -6.67 2.81
C ASP A 54 5.26 -6.55 1.67
N PHE A 55 5.73 -6.69 0.44
CA PHE A 55 4.90 -6.60 -0.77
C PHE A 55 4.83 -7.96 -1.48
N PRO A 56 4.22 -9.00 -0.87
CA PRO A 56 4.05 -10.28 -1.55
C PRO A 56 2.92 -10.15 -2.58
N HIS A 57 3.27 -10.18 -3.88
CA HIS A 57 2.34 -10.17 -5.02
C HIS A 57 1.15 -9.22 -4.84
N LEU A 58 1.39 -7.93 -5.06
CA LEU A 58 0.30 -6.95 -5.04
C LEU A 58 -0.77 -7.30 -6.09
N PRO A 59 -2.05 -6.96 -5.84
CA PRO A 59 -3.12 -7.23 -6.78
C PRO A 59 -2.82 -6.68 -8.18
N PRO A 60 -3.09 -7.44 -9.25
CA PRO A 60 -2.67 -7.08 -10.61
C PRO A 60 -3.42 -5.88 -11.20
N GLN A 61 -4.40 -5.33 -10.48
CA GLN A 61 -5.17 -4.16 -10.86
C GLN A 61 -4.83 -2.93 -10.01
N LEU A 62 -3.90 -3.06 -9.05
CA LEU A 62 -3.54 -1.97 -8.15
C LEU A 62 -2.88 -0.83 -8.94
N ILE A 63 -3.45 0.36 -8.81
CA ILE A 63 -3.02 1.61 -9.45
C ILE A 63 -2.30 2.50 -8.42
N SER A 64 -2.83 2.60 -7.20
CA SER A 64 -2.20 3.41 -6.15
C SER A 64 -2.23 2.73 -4.78
N LEU A 65 -1.10 2.83 -4.08
CA LEU A 65 -0.96 2.43 -2.68
C LEU A 65 -0.41 3.60 -1.85
N ASP A 66 -1.26 4.14 -0.97
CA ASP A 66 -0.85 5.21 -0.05
C ASP A 66 -0.75 4.67 1.38
N MET A 67 0.48 4.66 1.90
CA MET A 67 0.81 4.28 3.28
C MET A 67 1.50 5.43 4.02
N SER A 68 1.39 6.66 3.51
CA SER A 68 2.03 7.83 4.07
C SER A 68 1.57 8.13 5.50
N ASN A 69 2.39 8.85 6.26
CA ASN A 69 2.11 9.29 7.63
C ASN A 69 1.63 8.15 8.54
N ASN A 70 2.48 7.13 8.67
CA ASN A 70 2.29 6.00 9.58
C ASN A 70 3.54 5.82 10.46
N ASN A 71 3.56 4.77 11.29
CA ASN A 71 4.69 4.44 12.17
C ASN A 71 5.52 3.27 11.61
N ILE A 72 5.65 3.16 10.28
CA ILE A 72 6.39 2.08 9.65
C ILE A 72 7.89 2.33 9.88
N LYS A 73 8.50 1.52 10.74
CA LYS A 73 9.92 1.54 11.06
C LYS A 73 10.62 0.39 10.35
N GLN A 74 11.45 0.68 9.35
CA GLN A 74 12.19 -0.32 8.59
C GLN A 74 13.51 0.23 8.06
N GLU A 75 14.57 -0.58 8.16
CA GLU A 75 15.86 -0.24 7.55
C GLU A 75 15.77 -0.27 6.02
N VAL A 76 15.10 -1.29 5.48
CA VAL A 76 14.96 -1.50 4.03
C VAL A 76 13.54 -1.97 3.72
N VAL A 77 12.96 -1.37 2.69
CA VAL A 77 11.77 -1.88 1.99
C VAL A 77 12.23 -2.37 0.61
N GLU A 78 11.98 -3.65 0.31
CA GLU A 78 12.26 -4.22 -1.01
C GLU A 78 10.99 -4.25 -1.85
N LEU A 79 10.99 -3.55 -2.98
CA LEU A 79 9.92 -3.61 -3.97
C LEU A 79 10.15 -4.79 -4.90
N GLY A 80 9.26 -5.78 -4.83
CA GLY A 80 9.32 -6.99 -5.65
C GLY A 80 8.84 -6.77 -7.08
N GLU A 81 8.20 -7.78 -7.65
CA GLU A 81 7.46 -7.62 -8.90
C GLU A 81 6.20 -6.79 -8.60
N LEU A 82 6.15 -5.60 -9.20
CA LEU A 82 5.02 -4.68 -9.05
C LEU A 82 4.02 -4.89 -10.21
N PRO A 83 2.72 -4.67 -9.97
CA PRO A 83 1.71 -4.71 -11.02
C PRO A 83 2.03 -3.70 -12.13
N GLN A 84 1.80 -4.06 -13.39
CA GLN A 84 1.99 -3.14 -14.53
C GLN A 84 1.06 -1.93 -14.50
N THR A 85 -0.03 -2.01 -13.72
CA THR A 85 -1.00 -0.93 -13.54
C THR A 85 -0.58 0.07 -12.46
N LEU A 86 0.45 -0.24 -11.66
CA LEU A 86 0.81 0.58 -10.51
C LEU A 86 1.43 1.88 -10.99
N GLU A 87 0.86 3.01 -10.61
CA GLU A 87 1.30 4.36 -10.97
C GLU A 87 1.90 5.10 -9.77
N LEU A 88 1.48 4.76 -8.55
CA LEU A 88 1.88 5.46 -7.33
C LEU A 88 2.06 4.51 -6.13
N MET A 89 3.19 4.66 -5.44
CA MET A 89 3.38 4.18 -4.06
C MET A 89 3.88 5.32 -3.18
N ASP A 90 3.23 5.56 -2.03
CA ASP A 90 3.62 6.61 -1.10
C ASP A 90 3.92 6.07 0.30
N PHE A 91 5.15 6.31 0.75
CA PHE A 91 5.67 5.99 2.07
C PHE A 91 6.10 7.23 2.87
N THR A 92 5.84 8.43 2.36
CA THR A 92 6.22 9.69 3.03
C THR A 92 5.76 9.73 4.48
N GLY A 93 6.52 10.35 5.37
CA GLY A 93 6.13 10.45 6.79
C GLY A 93 6.23 9.15 7.60
N ASN A 94 6.93 8.12 7.09
CA ASN A 94 7.32 6.93 7.85
C ASN A 94 8.81 6.96 8.23
N GLU A 95 9.26 5.98 9.01
CA GLU A 95 10.66 5.78 9.40
C GLU A 95 11.32 4.66 8.54
N ILE A 96 11.27 4.82 7.21
CA ILE A 96 11.92 3.93 6.24
C ILE A 96 13.24 4.55 5.80
N LYS A 97 14.37 3.86 6.01
CA LYS A 97 15.67 4.43 5.66
C LYS A 97 16.03 4.28 4.18
N ARG A 98 15.63 3.17 3.56
CA ARG A 98 15.96 2.85 2.17
C ARG A 98 14.83 2.08 1.53
N ILE A 99 14.51 2.45 0.30
CA ILE A 99 13.65 1.67 -0.59
C ILE A 99 14.53 1.14 -1.71
N VAL A 100 14.40 -0.14 -2.04
CA VAL A 100 15.20 -0.77 -3.09
C VAL A 100 14.32 -1.53 -4.06
N SER A 101 14.61 -1.41 -5.35
CA SER A 101 14.02 -2.27 -6.37
C SER A 101 14.68 -3.64 -6.34
N LYS A 102 13.90 -4.72 -6.19
CA LYS A 102 14.44 -6.09 -6.21
C LYS A 102 14.99 -6.47 -7.59
N SER A 103 14.42 -5.92 -8.66
CA SER A 103 14.82 -6.24 -10.05
C SER A 103 16.10 -5.51 -10.46
N THR A 104 16.21 -4.21 -10.18
CA THR A 104 17.38 -3.40 -10.58
C THR A 104 18.44 -3.27 -9.49
N LYS A 105 18.10 -3.57 -8.23
CA LYS A 105 18.91 -3.34 -7.02
C LYS A 105 19.24 -1.87 -6.77
N GLU A 106 18.58 -0.96 -7.48
CA GLU A 106 18.75 0.47 -7.29
C GLU A 106 18.04 0.92 -6.01
N THR A 107 18.63 1.90 -5.34
CA THR A 107 17.99 2.59 -4.21
C THR A 107 17.11 3.70 -4.76
N ILE A 108 15.91 3.80 -4.23
CA ILE A 108 14.94 4.85 -4.56
C ILE A 108 14.96 5.83 -3.39
N ASP A 109 15.39 7.06 -3.68
CA ASP A 109 15.57 8.10 -2.68
C ASP A 109 14.25 8.79 -2.29
N ASP A 110 13.30 8.86 -3.22
CA ASP A 110 11.98 9.46 -2.97
C ASP A 110 11.04 8.42 -2.33
N PRO A 111 10.54 8.63 -1.10
CA PRO A 111 9.53 7.76 -0.51
C PRO A 111 8.17 7.84 -1.21
N ARG A 112 7.94 8.81 -2.11
CA ARG A 112 6.79 8.89 -3.00
C ARG A 112 7.23 8.54 -4.43
N ILE A 113 6.85 7.36 -4.89
CA ILE A 113 7.34 6.74 -6.11
C ILE A 113 6.26 6.77 -7.18
N TRP A 114 6.60 7.32 -8.34
CA TRP A 114 5.79 7.31 -9.56
C TRP A 114 6.42 6.36 -10.58
N PHE A 115 5.60 5.54 -11.27
CA PHE A 115 6.06 4.51 -12.22
C PHE A 115 5.76 4.87 -13.69
#